data_AF-U1LWK9-F1
#
_entry.id   AF-U1LWK9-F1
#
_cell.length_a   1.000
_cell.length_b   1.000
_cell.length_c   1.000
_cell.angle_alpha   90.00
_cell.angle_beta   90.00
_cell.angle_gamma   90.00
#
_symmetry.space_group_name_H-M   'P 1'
#
loop_
_entity.id
_entity.type
_entity.pdbx_description
1 polymer ?
#
loop_
_entity_poly.entity_id
_entity_poly.type
_entity_poly.pdbx_seq_one_letter_code
_entity_poly.pdbx_strand_id
1 'polypeptide(L)'
;MTVQLYVWLGFFVISTLLGLRLNQLKEPEPNFLIKFLFFSLLGIVSFPIGGFHIPIGFLMSFLFFPKRNSRYKWYGALVGFFFFIVLLFVPLFDQSEFRAESQQIGTVSIQDETFDEMTDNILRRINSESIKLDRSKMIFSEDGELRSLEYLLMVERANSYQQIRINYDESGELTYRQVDELNKDSGSAFFEKLVDFEHMLDAIRKPAWSEFKTQVDAPFLQFSFDGLYDMYTFENESMLMINRDNRLVKFWLQREPVLANSIQLSGLSQQGRTTGEKYTILYNYSIHQREDLTDL
;
A
#
# COMPACT_ATOMS: atom_id res chain seq x y z
N MET A 1 10.66 -1.91 8.56
CA MET A 1 10.20 -1.52 9.93
C MET A 1 11.02 -2.13 11.09
N THR A 2 11.61 -3.33 10.95
CA THR A 2 12.37 -3.98 12.03
C THR A 2 13.77 -3.39 12.25
N VAL A 3 14.47 -2.97 11.18
CA VAL A 3 15.85 -2.45 11.24
C VAL A 3 15.96 -1.14 12.02
N GLN A 4 15.05 -0.20 11.79
CA GLN A 4 15.06 1.09 12.48
C GLN A 4 14.89 0.94 14.00
N LEU A 5 14.07 -0.02 14.44
CA LEU A 5 13.88 -0.33 15.86
C LEU A 5 15.19 -0.85 16.49
N TYR A 6 15.92 -1.73 15.80
CA TYR A 6 17.22 -2.23 16.28
C TYR A 6 18.28 -1.12 16.35
N VAL A 7 18.28 -0.18 15.41
CA VAL A 7 19.19 0.98 15.45
C VAL A 7 18.89 1.88 16.63
N TRP A 8 17.61 2.17 16.92
CA TRP A 8 17.22 2.94 18.10
C TRP A 8 17.56 2.22 19.42
N LEU A 9 17.32 0.91 19.48
CA LEU A 9 17.67 0.10 20.65
C LEU A 9 19.19 0.09 20.88
N GLY A 10 19.97 -0.08 19.80
CA GLY A 10 21.44 0.03 19.82
C GLY A 10 21.90 1.41 20.30
N PHE A 11 21.26 2.50 19.84
CA PHE A 11 21.57 3.85 20.27
C PHE A 11 21.40 4.02 21.78
N PHE A 12 20.27 3.61 22.34
CA PHE A 12 20.01 3.75 23.78
C PHE A 12 20.97 2.91 24.62
N VAL A 13 21.26 1.67 24.22
CA VAL A 13 22.19 0.80 24.93
C VAL A 13 23.60 1.37 24.90
N ILE A 14 24.12 1.71 23.71
CA ILE A 14 25.48 2.23 23.54
C ILE A 14 25.64 3.56 24.27
N SER A 15 24.70 4.50 24.11
CA SER A 15 24.75 5.80 24.77
C SER A 15 24.71 5.69 26.30
N THR A 16 23.92 4.76 26.83
CA THR A 16 23.83 4.52 28.28
C THR A 16 25.11 3.90 28.82
N LEU A 17 25.64 2.86 28.17
CA LEU A 17 26.90 2.21 28.57
C LEU A 17 28.08 3.18 28.54
N LEU A 18 28.18 3.99 27.46
CA LEU A 18 29.24 4.99 27.34
C LEU A 18 29.08 6.09 28.39
N GLY A 19 27.85 6.56 28.62
CA GLY A 19 27.54 7.55 29.65
C GLY A 19 27.89 7.08 31.06
N LEU A 20 27.59 5.81 31.40
CA LEU A 20 27.95 5.20 32.68
C LEU A 20 29.47 5.07 32.84
N ARG A 21 30.17 4.57 31.81
CA ARG A 21 31.64 4.44 31.84
C ARG A 21 32.32 5.81 31.99
N LEU A 22 31.85 6.83 31.27
CA LEU A 22 32.38 8.18 31.36
C LEU A 22 32.04 8.86 32.70
N ASN A 23 30.95 8.46 33.36
CA ASN A 23 30.60 8.94 34.69
C ASN A 23 31.57 8.44 35.77
N GLN A 24 32.03 7.19 35.66
CA GLN A 24 32.97 6.57 36.60
C GLN A 24 34.40 7.15 36.50
N LEU A 25 34.77 7.72 35.35
CA LEU A 25 36.11 8.24 35.07
C LEU A 25 36.30 9.72 35.48
N LYS A 26 35.38 10.30 36.26
CA LYS A 26 35.23 11.76 36.39
C LYS A 26 35.10 12.31 37.82
N GLU A 27 35.43 13.59 37.95
CA GLU A 27 34.94 14.45 39.03
C GLU A 27 33.40 14.57 38.99
N PRO A 28 32.72 14.57 40.15
CA PRO A 28 31.27 14.48 40.22
C PRO A 28 30.58 15.70 39.58
N GLU A 29 30.06 15.53 38.37
CA GLU A 29 29.12 16.47 37.77
C GLU A 29 27.68 15.99 38.07
N PRO A 30 26.84 16.83 38.68
CA PRO A 30 25.45 16.45 38.93
C PRO A 30 24.73 16.18 37.61
N ASN A 31 24.00 15.07 37.58
CA ASN A 31 23.17 14.63 36.46
C ASN A 31 23.96 14.42 35.15
N PHE A 32 25.21 13.96 35.24
CA PHE A 32 26.06 13.75 34.06
C PHE A 32 25.42 12.83 33.01
N LEU A 33 24.85 11.69 33.43
CA LEU A 33 24.23 10.72 32.51
C LEU A 33 23.08 11.34 31.72
N ILE A 34 22.20 12.10 32.40
CA ILE A 34 21.05 12.75 31.77
C ILE A 34 21.53 13.79 30.75
N LYS A 35 22.54 14.60 31.11
CA LYS A 35 23.14 15.56 30.20
C LYS A 35 23.79 14.86 28.99
N PHE A 36 24.49 13.75 29.22
CA PHE A 36 25.13 12.98 28.15
C PHE A 36 24.10 12.43 27.15
N LEU A 37 23.01 11.83 27.64
CA LEU A 37 21.92 11.35 26.81
C LEU A 37 21.24 12.49 26.05
N PHE A 38 21.01 13.63 26.71
CA PHE A 38 20.48 14.82 26.04
C PHE A 38 21.36 15.27 24.87
N PHE A 39 22.68 15.37 25.07
CA PHE A 39 23.60 15.74 23.98
C PHE A 39 23.69 14.66 22.89
N SER A 40 23.53 13.38 23.25
CA SER A 40 23.49 12.28 22.28
C SER A 40 22.22 12.33 21.42
N LEU A 41 21.07 12.64 22.01
CA LEU A 41 19.84 12.88 21.26
C LEU A 41 19.96 14.11 20.38
N LEU A 42 20.53 15.20 20.90
CA LEU A 42 20.77 16.42 20.14
C LEU A 42 21.64 16.13 18.90
N GLY A 43 22.66 15.28 19.01
CA GLY A 43 23.52 14.92 17.88
C GLY A 43 22.79 14.19 16.73
N ILE A 44 21.66 13.53 16.99
CA ILE A 44 20.85 12.85 15.97
C ILE A 44 19.97 13.83 15.19
N VAL A 45 19.58 14.95 15.81
CA VAL A 45 18.61 15.89 15.24
C VAL A 45 19.15 16.45 13.91
N SER A 46 18.38 16.23 12.86
CA SER A 46 18.66 16.73 11.53
C SER A 46 17.49 17.52 10.96
N PHE A 47 17.79 18.35 9.97
CA PHE A 47 16.80 19.14 9.25
C PHE A 47 16.89 18.83 7.75
N PRO A 48 15.77 18.49 7.10
CA PRO A 48 15.76 18.21 5.67
C PRO A 48 15.82 19.51 4.86
N ILE A 49 16.81 19.63 3.96
CA ILE A 49 16.93 20.73 2.98
C ILE A 49 17.24 20.13 1.62
N GLY A 50 16.33 20.30 0.65
CA GLY A 50 16.57 19.89 -0.74
C GLY A 50 16.90 18.39 -0.92
N GLY A 51 16.31 17.51 -0.10
CA GLY A 51 16.58 16.07 -0.12
C GLY A 51 17.80 15.61 0.70
N PHE A 52 18.55 16.54 1.29
CA PHE A 52 19.67 16.22 2.18
C PHE A 52 19.29 16.49 3.64
N HIS A 53 19.65 15.57 4.54
CA HIS A 53 19.52 15.78 5.98
C HIS A 53 20.78 16.43 6.53
N ILE A 54 20.65 17.65 7.04
CA ILE A 54 21.76 18.36 7.70
C ILE A 54 21.68 18.08 9.20
N PRO A 55 22.75 17.59 9.86
CA PRO A 55 22.77 17.27 11.29
C PRO A 55 22.86 18.55 12.14
N ILE A 56 21.82 19.38 12.11
CA ILE A 56 21.81 20.69 12.76
C ILE A 56 22.04 20.56 14.27
N GLY A 57 21.54 19.52 14.93
CA GLY A 57 21.76 19.37 16.36
C GLY A 57 23.23 19.08 16.72
N PHE A 58 23.97 18.40 15.84
CA PHE A 58 25.42 18.26 15.95
C PHE A 58 26.13 19.61 15.68
N LEU A 59 25.72 20.37 14.67
CA LEU A 59 26.30 21.70 14.38
C LEU A 59 26.04 22.71 15.51
N MET A 60 24.83 22.72 16.07
CA MET A 60 24.45 23.53 17.23
C MET A 60 25.29 23.16 18.45
N SER A 61 25.65 21.89 18.59
CA SER A 61 26.54 21.47 19.67
C SER A 61 27.87 22.24 19.61
N PHE A 62 28.49 22.41 18.44
CA PHE A 62 29.73 23.21 18.29
C PHE A 62 29.57 24.69 18.64
N LEU A 63 28.43 25.29 18.31
CA LEU A 63 28.18 26.72 18.50
C LEU A 63 27.84 27.08 19.95
N PHE A 64 27.19 26.17 20.69
CA PHE A 64 26.59 26.47 21.99
C PHE A 64 27.23 25.72 23.16
N PHE A 65 28.36 25.01 22.99
CA PHE A 65 28.93 24.25 24.11
C PHE A 65 29.37 25.13 25.29
N PRO A 66 28.95 24.81 26.54
CA PRO A 66 29.42 25.49 27.74
C PRO A 66 30.91 25.25 27.97
N LYS A 67 31.67 26.26 28.42
CA LYS A 67 33.12 26.17 28.71
C LYS A 67 33.49 25.08 29.75
N ARG A 68 32.55 24.65 30.60
CA ARG A 68 32.75 23.59 31.62
C ARG A 68 32.30 22.21 31.12
N ASN A 69 33.21 21.23 31.20
CA ASN A 69 33.03 19.84 30.79
C ASN A 69 32.62 19.63 29.32
N SER A 70 32.98 20.59 28.46
CA SER A 70 32.68 20.61 27.01
C SER A 70 33.05 19.30 26.31
N ARG A 71 34.22 18.74 26.60
CA ARG A 71 34.75 17.50 25.96
C ARG A 71 33.78 16.31 26.02
N TYR A 72 33.07 16.14 27.12
CA TYR A 72 32.22 14.97 27.33
C TYR A 72 30.80 15.16 26.80
N LYS A 73 30.34 16.42 26.76
CA LYS A 73 29.11 16.79 26.08
C LYS A 73 29.30 16.68 24.56
N TRP A 74 30.51 16.99 24.09
CA TRP A 74 30.94 16.75 22.72
C TRP A 74 30.97 15.26 22.36
N TYR A 75 31.45 14.38 23.25
CA TYR A 75 31.34 12.94 23.03
C TYR A 75 29.89 12.46 22.92
N GLY A 76 28.97 13.00 23.72
CA GLY A 76 27.54 12.72 23.57
C GLY A 76 27.05 13.11 22.17
N ALA A 77 27.29 14.36 21.76
CA ALA A 77 26.91 14.83 20.42
C ALA A 77 27.54 14.01 19.28
N LEU A 78 28.78 13.52 19.45
CA LEU A 78 29.47 12.68 18.47
C LEU A 78 28.85 11.27 18.38
N VAL A 79 28.43 10.68 19.50
CA VAL A 79 27.64 9.44 19.51
C VAL A 79 26.33 9.64 18.75
N GLY A 80 25.63 10.75 19.02
CA GLY A 80 24.42 11.10 18.29
C GLY A 80 24.64 11.24 16.79
N PHE A 81 25.70 11.94 16.40
CA PHE A 81 26.06 12.14 15.00
C PHE A 81 26.44 10.83 14.30
N PHE A 82 27.14 9.93 14.98
CA PHE A 82 27.42 8.60 14.45
C PHE A 82 26.12 7.83 14.14
N PHE A 83 25.15 7.87 15.05
CA PHE A 83 23.85 7.24 14.82
C PHE A 83 23.02 7.93 13.75
N PHE A 84 23.14 9.26 13.61
CA PHE A 84 22.60 9.97 12.46
C PHE A 84 23.16 9.42 11.14
N ILE A 85 24.48 9.22 11.04
CA ILE A 85 25.11 8.62 9.86
C ILE A 85 24.54 7.21 9.63
N VAL A 86 24.50 6.36 10.66
CA VAL A 86 23.94 5.00 10.53
C VAL A 86 22.49 5.04 10.03
N LEU A 87 21.67 5.97 10.53
CA LEU A 87 20.27 6.16 10.10
C LEU A 87 20.15 6.59 8.63
N LEU A 88 21.13 7.30 8.07
CA LEU A 88 21.15 7.61 6.62
C LEU A 88 21.30 6.36 5.75
N PHE A 89 21.95 5.31 6.26
CA PHE A 89 22.15 4.07 5.54
C PHE A 89 21.06 3.02 5.82
N VAL A 90 20.17 3.24 6.80
CA VAL A 90 19.07 2.30 7.10
C VAL A 90 18.21 1.99 5.86
N PRO A 91 17.82 2.96 5.02
CA PRO A 91 17.05 2.67 3.79
C PRO A 91 17.77 1.69 2.84
N LEU A 92 19.11 1.66 2.85
CA LEU A 92 19.90 0.75 2.00
C LEU A 92 19.88 -0.71 2.49
N PHE A 93 19.51 -0.94 3.75
CA PHE A 93 19.44 -2.27 4.37
C PHE A 93 18.01 -2.74 4.62
N ASP A 94 17.01 -1.85 4.57
CA ASP A 94 15.60 -2.24 4.56
C ASP A 94 15.25 -2.71 3.12
N GLN A 95 15.68 -3.92 2.76
CA GLN A 95 15.41 -4.56 1.45
C GLN A 95 13.90 -4.83 1.18
N SER A 96 13.02 -4.36 2.06
CA SER A 96 11.57 -4.29 1.82
C SER A 96 11.14 -3.05 1.02
N GLU A 97 12.06 -2.12 0.73
CA GLU A 97 11.72 -0.93 -0.05
C GLU A 97 11.60 -1.28 -1.54
N PHE A 98 10.34 -1.51 -1.94
CA PHE A 98 9.74 -1.01 -3.19
C PHE A 98 10.71 -0.12 -3.99
N ARG A 99 11.35 -0.72 -5.02
CA ARG A 99 12.18 0.04 -5.96
C ARG A 99 11.27 0.71 -6.96
N ALA A 100 10.96 1.97 -6.72
CA ALA A 100 10.24 2.83 -7.65
C ALA A 100 11.08 3.14 -8.91
N GLU A 101 11.28 2.16 -9.78
CA GLU A 101 11.73 2.38 -11.14
C GLU A 101 10.49 2.62 -12.02
N SER A 102 10.21 3.91 -12.29
CA SER A 102 9.15 4.29 -13.22
C SER A 102 9.61 4.15 -14.66
N GLN A 103 9.54 2.94 -15.20
CA GLN A 103 9.77 2.69 -16.62
C GLN A 103 8.42 2.65 -17.36
N GLN A 104 8.26 3.49 -18.38
CA GLN A 104 7.08 3.47 -19.24
C GLN A 104 7.20 2.30 -20.22
N ILE A 105 6.29 1.33 -20.10
CA ILE A 105 6.27 0.11 -20.94
C ILE A 105 5.63 0.41 -22.31
N GLY A 106 4.92 1.54 -22.42
CA GLY A 106 4.42 2.10 -23.68
C GLY A 106 2.99 2.61 -23.57
N THR A 107 2.52 3.21 -24.66
CA THR A 107 1.15 3.68 -24.83
C THR A 107 0.55 3.02 -26.06
N VAL A 108 -0.74 2.69 -26.01
CA VAL A 108 -1.53 2.15 -27.12
C VAL A 108 -2.78 3.00 -27.25
N SER A 109 -3.09 3.44 -28.47
CA SER A 109 -4.40 4.04 -28.75
C SER A 109 -5.38 2.92 -29.07
N ILE A 110 -6.48 2.90 -28.34
CA ILE A 110 -7.59 1.98 -28.51
C ILE A 110 -8.80 2.84 -28.88
N GLN A 111 -9.32 2.66 -30.09
CA GLN A 111 -10.55 3.29 -30.54
C GLN A 111 -11.58 2.18 -30.76
N ASP A 112 -12.74 2.32 -30.12
CA ASP A 112 -13.92 1.46 -30.32
C ASP A 112 -13.74 -0.03 -29.95
N GLU A 113 -12.97 -0.36 -28.90
CA GLU A 113 -12.90 -1.74 -28.37
C GLU A 113 -13.86 -1.93 -27.18
N THR A 114 -14.45 -3.12 -27.09
CA THR A 114 -15.25 -3.53 -25.93
C THR A 114 -14.37 -3.75 -24.69
N PHE A 115 -14.97 -3.71 -23.49
CA PHE A 115 -14.26 -4.00 -22.23
C PHE A 115 -13.52 -5.35 -22.28
N ASP A 116 -14.14 -6.37 -22.89
CA ASP A 116 -13.57 -7.70 -22.98
C ASP A 116 -12.35 -7.75 -23.90
N GLU A 117 -12.44 -7.15 -25.08
CA GLU A 117 -11.32 -7.07 -26.03
C GLU A 117 -10.15 -6.28 -25.45
N MET A 118 -10.43 -5.15 -24.79
CA MET A 118 -9.42 -4.33 -24.14
C MET A 118 -8.68 -5.13 -23.05
N THR A 119 -9.44 -5.88 -22.23
CA THR A 119 -8.87 -6.70 -21.16
C THR A 119 -8.04 -7.85 -21.71
N ASP A 120 -8.49 -8.50 -22.78
CA ASP A 120 -7.72 -9.55 -23.45
C ASP A 120 -6.41 -9.00 -24.04
N ASN A 121 -6.46 -7.78 -24.62
CA ASN A 121 -5.27 -7.08 -25.11
C ASN A 121 -4.28 -6.77 -23.97
N ILE A 122 -4.78 -6.36 -22.79
CA ILE A 122 -3.97 -6.18 -21.58
C ILE A 122 -3.27 -7.50 -21.19
N LEU A 123 -4.01 -8.60 -21.07
CA LEU A 123 -3.48 -9.91 -20.69
C LEU A 123 -2.41 -10.39 -21.68
N ARG A 124 -2.69 -10.30 -22.99
CA ARG A 124 -1.74 -10.64 -24.06
C ARG A 124 -0.46 -9.82 -24.00
N ARG A 125 -0.55 -8.52 -23.69
CA ARG A 125 0.63 -7.64 -23.61
C ARG A 125 1.48 -7.91 -22.37
N ILE A 126 0.85 -8.12 -21.22
CA ILE A 126 1.58 -8.42 -19.97
C ILE A 126 2.33 -9.75 -20.10
N ASN A 127 1.74 -10.71 -20.82
CA ASN A 127 2.29 -12.03 -21.14
C ASN A 127 2.96 -12.66 -19.91
N SER A 128 2.16 -12.99 -18.90
CA SER A 128 2.61 -13.61 -17.67
C SER A 128 1.67 -14.73 -17.29
N GLU A 129 2.22 -15.81 -16.73
CA GLU A 129 1.45 -16.94 -16.22
C GLU A 129 0.70 -16.60 -14.93
N SER A 130 1.21 -15.64 -14.15
CA SER A 130 0.61 -15.22 -12.89
C SER A 130 0.50 -13.70 -12.83
N ILE A 131 -0.74 -13.22 -12.77
CA ILE A 131 -1.12 -11.81 -12.69
C ILE A 131 -2.09 -11.66 -11.52
N LYS A 132 -1.63 -10.94 -10.49
CA LYS A 132 -2.41 -10.66 -9.31
C LYS A 132 -2.91 -9.22 -9.36
N LEU A 133 -4.11 -9.00 -8.84
CA LEU A 133 -4.65 -7.67 -8.65
C LEU A 133 -4.16 -7.11 -7.32
N ASP A 134 -3.58 -5.91 -7.32
CA ASP A 134 -3.34 -5.13 -6.10
C ASP A 134 -4.53 -4.20 -5.88
N ARG A 135 -4.85 -3.36 -6.87
CA ARG A 135 -5.99 -2.43 -6.82
C ARG A 135 -6.59 -2.23 -8.20
N SER A 136 -7.88 -2.01 -8.24
CA SER A 136 -8.55 -1.59 -9.47
C SER A 136 -9.60 -0.53 -9.18
N LYS A 137 -9.75 0.39 -10.12
CA LYS A 137 -10.84 1.34 -10.18
C LYS A 137 -11.36 1.38 -11.61
N MET A 138 -12.64 1.13 -11.79
CA MET A 138 -13.31 1.23 -13.09
C MET A 138 -14.55 2.11 -12.98
N ILE A 139 -14.82 2.87 -14.03
CA ILE A 139 -16.01 3.69 -14.16
C ILE A 139 -16.72 3.29 -15.43
N PHE A 140 -17.99 2.93 -15.29
CA PHE A 140 -18.88 2.56 -16.39
C PHE A 140 -20.01 3.57 -16.50
N SER A 141 -20.48 3.77 -17.73
CA SER A 141 -21.75 4.45 -18.01
C SER A 141 -22.93 3.63 -17.52
N GLU A 142 -24.09 4.28 -17.42
CA GLU A 142 -25.35 3.61 -17.11
C GLU A 142 -25.66 2.43 -18.05
N ASP A 143 -25.21 2.52 -19.31
CA ASP A 143 -25.41 1.50 -20.36
C ASP A 143 -24.35 0.37 -20.31
N GLY A 144 -23.37 0.47 -19.40
CA GLY A 144 -22.33 -0.55 -19.22
C GLY A 144 -21.07 -0.32 -20.06
N GLU A 145 -20.94 0.84 -20.70
CA GLU A 145 -19.73 1.19 -21.46
C GLU A 145 -18.63 1.68 -20.52
N LEU A 146 -17.40 1.18 -20.71
CA LEU A 146 -16.25 1.59 -19.92
C LEU A 146 -15.84 3.04 -20.26
N ARG A 147 -15.79 3.91 -19.25
CA ARG A 147 -15.33 5.31 -19.37
C ARG A 147 -13.89 5.50 -18.95
N SER A 148 -13.49 4.85 -17.85
CA SER A 148 -12.11 4.87 -17.39
C SER A 148 -11.80 3.64 -16.56
N LEU A 149 -10.52 3.31 -16.53
CA LEU A 149 -10.00 2.14 -15.84
C LEU A 149 -8.59 2.44 -15.35
N GLU A 150 -8.34 2.09 -14.10
CA GLU A 150 -7.02 2.06 -13.50
C GLU A 150 -6.83 0.69 -12.88
N TYR A 151 -5.86 -0.06 -13.37
CA TYR A 151 -5.38 -1.28 -12.77
C TYR A 151 -4.00 -1.07 -12.18
N LEU A 152 -3.81 -1.60 -10.98
CA LEU A 152 -2.52 -1.81 -10.36
C LEU A 152 -2.35 -3.31 -10.22
N LEU A 153 -1.54 -3.88 -11.10
CA LEU A 153 -1.34 -5.32 -11.23
C LEU A 153 0.05 -5.68 -10.72
N MET A 154 0.15 -6.81 -10.04
CA MET A 154 1.42 -7.41 -9.67
C MET A 154 1.66 -8.63 -10.54
N VAL A 155 2.78 -8.60 -11.26
CA VAL A 155 3.09 -9.57 -12.31
C VAL A 155 4.35 -10.33 -11.90
N GLU A 156 4.25 -11.65 -11.86
CA GLU A 156 5.41 -12.49 -11.59
C GLU A 156 6.33 -12.55 -12.81
N ARG A 157 7.61 -12.24 -12.58
CA ARG A 157 8.70 -12.43 -13.54
C ARG A 157 9.67 -13.50 -13.03
N ALA A 158 10.73 -13.79 -13.77
CA ALA A 158 11.67 -14.85 -13.41
C ALA A 158 12.27 -14.66 -12.00
N ASN A 159 12.73 -13.44 -11.68
CA ASN A 159 13.47 -13.14 -10.44
C ASN A 159 12.81 -12.06 -9.56
N SER A 160 11.68 -11.51 -9.99
CA SER A 160 11.02 -10.40 -9.31
C SER A 160 9.51 -10.42 -9.54
N TYR A 161 8.81 -9.64 -8.74
CA TYR A 161 7.43 -9.26 -8.96
C TYR A 161 7.40 -7.79 -9.40
N GLN A 162 6.85 -7.52 -10.57
CA GLN A 162 6.75 -6.17 -11.12
C GLN A 162 5.34 -5.62 -10.90
N GLN A 163 5.25 -4.41 -10.36
CA GLN A 163 3.98 -3.72 -10.24
C GLN A 163 3.76 -2.84 -11.46
N ILE A 164 2.70 -3.13 -12.22
CA ILE A 164 2.36 -2.44 -13.46
C ILE A 164 1.05 -1.69 -13.25
N ARG A 165 1.10 -0.38 -13.44
CA ARG A 165 -0.09 0.46 -13.54
C ARG A 165 -0.55 0.55 -14.99
N ILE A 166 -1.83 0.31 -15.19
CA ILE A 166 -2.50 0.43 -16.47
C ILE A 166 -3.61 1.46 -16.31
N ASN A 167 -3.60 2.50 -17.14
CA ASN A 167 -4.69 3.48 -17.15
C ASN A 167 -5.31 3.56 -18.54
N TYR A 168 -6.63 3.63 -18.55
CA TYR A 168 -7.47 3.96 -19.69
C TYR A 168 -8.39 5.12 -19.29
N ASP A 169 -8.54 6.08 -20.19
CA ASP A 169 -9.43 7.22 -20.00
C ASP A 169 -10.18 7.55 -21.29
N GLU A 170 -10.97 8.63 -21.25
CA GLU A 170 -11.84 9.06 -22.34
C GLU A 170 -11.08 9.50 -23.60
N SER A 171 -9.75 9.65 -23.55
CA SER A 171 -8.93 9.89 -24.75
C SER A 171 -8.81 8.65 -25.64
N GLY A 172 -9.19 7.47 -25.13
CA GLY A 172 -8.99 6.20 -25.80
C GLY A 172 -7.54 5.69 -25.69
N GLU A 173 -6.68 6.32 -24.89
CA GLU A 173 -5.31 5.86 -24.70
C GLU A 173 -5.18 4.91 -23.51
N LEU A 174 -4.61 3.73 -23.78
CA LEU A 174 -4.19 2.78 -22.78
C LEU A 174 -2.69 2.96 -22.49
N THR A 175 -2.37 3.32 -21.26
CA THR A 175 -0.99 3.59 -20.81
C THR A 175 -0.51 2.51 -19.87
N TYR A 176 0.74 2.07 -20.05
CA TYR A 176 1.38 1.07 -19.20
C TYR A 176 2.63 1.66 -18.55
N ARG A 177 2.70 1.57 -17.23
CA ARG A 177 3.84 2.05 -16.46
C ARG A 177 4.23 1.01 -15.42
N GLN A 178 5.45 0.52 -15.47
CA GLN A 178 6.04 -0.14 -14.30
C GLN A 178 6.20 0.95 -13.24
N VAL A 179 5.58 0.74 -12.09
CA VAL A 179 5.68 1.68 -10.97
C VAL A 179 6.62 1.17 -9.89
N ASP A 180 6.79 -0.14 -9.81
CA ASP A 180 7.61 -0.77 -8.78
C ASP A 180 8.12 -2.16 -9.16
N GLU A 181 9.12 -2.63 -8.41
CA GLU A 181 9.68 -3.98 -8.50
C GLU A 181 10.12 -4.51 -7.13
N LEU A 182 9.67 -5.73 -6.82
CA LEU A 182 9.99 -6.45 -5.60
C LEU A 182 10.79 -7.70 -5.95
N ASN A 183 11.84 -7.99 -5.18
CA ASN A 183 12.53 -9.28 -5.29
C ASN A 183 11.58 -10.41 -4.83
N LYS A 184 11.66 -11.59 -5.44
CA LYS A 184 10.87 -12.77 -5.01
C LYS A 184 11.04 -13.12 -3.54
N ASP A 185 12.25 -13.03 -3.00
CA ASP A 185 12.54 -13.40 -1.61
C ASP A 185 11.77 -12.53 -0.60
N SER A 186 11.55 -11.26 -0.91
CA SER A 186 10.84 -10.31 -0.05
C SER A 186 9.36 -10.12 -0.43
N GLY A 187 9.01 -10.34 -1.71
CA GLY A 187 7.67 -10.07 -2.24
C GLY A 187 6.72 -11.27 -2.27
N SER A 188 7.20 -12.50 -2.09
CA SER A 188 6.38 -13.72 -2.26
C SER A 188 5.17 -13.74 -1.33
N ALA A 189 5.37 -13.47 -0.05
CA ALA A 189 4.29 -13.45 0.94
C ALA A 189 3.25 -12.35 0.70
N PHE A 190 3.61 -11.26 0.02
CA PHE A 190 2.66 -10.24 -0.38
C PHE A 190 1.91 -10.69 -1.64
N PHE A 191 2.64 -11.16 -2.65
CA PHE A 191 2.09 -11.67 -3.90
C PHE A 191 1.06 -12.79 -3.71
N GLU A 192 1.34 -13.75 -2.83
CA GLU A 192 0.45 -14.87 -2.52
C GLU A 192 -0.88 -14.44 -1.85
N LYS A 193 -0.90 -13.28 -1.19
CA LYS A 193 -2.12 -12.74 -0.55
C LYS A 193 -3.06 -12.03 -1.52
N LEU A 194 -2.53 -11.65 -2.68
CA LEU A 194 -3.31 -10.95 -3.69
C LEU A 194 -4.21 -11.94 -4.45
N VAL A 195 -5.37 -11.45 -4.85
CA VAL A 195 -6.33 -12.18 -5.68
C VAL A 195 -5.84 -12.28 -7.11
N ASP A 196 -6.07 -13.43 -7.75
CA ASP A 196 -5.85 -13.58 -9.18
C ASP A 196 -6.70 -12.56 -9.95
N PHE A 197 -6.05 -11.85 -10.87
CA PHE A 197 -6.70 -10.81 -11.65
C PHE A 197 -7.91 -11.34 -12.43
N GLU A 198 -7.86 -12.59 -12.89
CA GLU A 198 -8.96 -13.27 -13.57
C GLU A 198 -10.21 -13.43 -12.69
N HIS A 199 -10.07 -13.69 -11.39
CA HIS A 199 -11.22 -13.76 -10.48
C HIS A 199 -11.95 -12.41 -10.37
N MET A 200 -11.21 -11.29 -10.44
CA MET A 200 -11.82 -9.97 -10.47
C MET A 200 -12.59 -9.74 -11.77
N LEU A 201 -12.00 -10.11 -12.91
CA LEU A 201 -12.67 -9.99 -14.21
C LEU A 201 -13.97 -10.80 -14.25
N ASP A 202 -13.93 -12.03 -13.74
CA ASP A 202 -15.09 -12.90 -13.61
C ASP A 202 -16.20 -12.27 -12.76
N ALA A 203 -15.84 -11.60 -11.68
CA ALA A 203 -16.79 -10.95 -10.77
C ALA A 203 -17.54 -9.78 -11.43
N ILE A 204 -17.00 -9.21 -12.52
CA ILE A 204 -17.65 -8.16 -13.32
C ILE A 204 -18.39 -8.77 -14.52
N ARG A 205 -17.76 -9.74 -15.20
CA ARG A 205 -18.23 -10.30 -16.47
C ARG A 205 -19.43 -11.24 -16.32
N LYS A 206 -19.46 -12.04 -15.25
CA LYS A 206 -20.46 -13.12 -15.14
C LYS A 206 -21.85 -12.62 -14.71
N PRO A 207 -21.98 -11.69 -13.74
CA PRO A 207 -23.28 -11.12 -13.43
C PRO A 207 -23.81 -10.24 -14.55
N ALA A 208 -25.13 -10.24 -14.75
CA ALA A 208 -25.74 -9.36 -15.73
C ALA A 208 -25.57 -7.89 -15.29
N TRP A 209 -25.19 -7.02 -16.22
CA TRP A 209 -24.98 -5.58 -15.96
C TRP A 209 -26.16 -4.92 -15.22
N SER A 210 -27.38 -5.32 -15.58
CA SER A 210 -28.61 -4.84 -14.93
C SER A 210 -28.63 -5.07 -13.42
N GLU A 211 -28.02 -6.15 -12.92
CA GLU A 211 -28.01 -6.44 -11.48
C GLU A 211 -27.15 -5.46 -10.68
N PHE A 212 -26.09 -4.89 -11.28
CA PHE A 212 -25.31 -3.81 -10.67
C PHE A 212 -26.06 -2.47 -10.77
N LYS A 213 -26.60 -2.18 -11.95
CA LYS A 213 -27.34 -0.94 -12.22
C LYS A 213 -28.52 -0.75 -11.26
N THR A 214 -29.25 -1.80 -10.93
CA THR A 214 -30.41 -1.69 -10.02
C THR A 214 -30.04 -1.36 -8.58
N GLN A 215 -28.76 -1.47 -8.18
CA GLN A 215 -28.35 -1.17 -6.80
C GLN A 215 -28.14 0.32 -6.57
N VAL A 216 -27.79 1.06 -7.63
CA VAL A 216 -27.35 2.46 -7.51
C VAL A 216 -27.99 3.29 -8.61
N ASP A 217 -28.77 4.30 -8.23
CA ASP A 217 -29.39 5.23 -9.19
C ASP A 217 -28.42 6.38 -9.48
N ALA A 218 -27.52 6.17 -10.44
CA ALA A 218 -26.52 7.14 -10.84
C ALA A 218 -26.16 7.03 -12.33
N PRO A 219 -25.78 8.15 -12.98
CA PRO A 219 -25.38 8.12 -14.40
C PRO A 219 -24.08 7.35 -14.64
N PHE A 220 -23.24 7.20 -13.61
CA PHE A 220 -22.01 6.45 -13.66
C PHE A 220 -21.86 5.53 -12.46
N LEU A 221 -21.40 4.31 -12.71
CA LEU A 221 -21.12 3.32 -11.68
C LEU A 221 -19.60 3.17 -11.55
N GLN A 222 -19.10 3.32 -10.33
CA GLN A 222 -17.70 3.10 -10.00
C GLN A 222 -17.54 1.77 -9.27
N PHE A 223 -16.66 0.93 -9.76
CA PHE A 223 -16.24 -0.31 -9.12
C PHE A 223 -14.82 -0.12 -8.61
N SER A 224 -14.61 -0.36 -7.31
CA SER A 224 -13.27 -0.30 -6.70
C SER A 224 -12.95 -1.63 -6.04
N PHE A 225 -11.80 -2.19 -6.36
CA PHE A 225 -11.36 -3.49 -5.87
C PHE A 225 -10.10 -3.31 -5.04
N ASP A 226 -10.08 -3.97 -3.88
CA ASP A 226 -8.85 -4.28 -3.17
C ASP A 226 -8.45 -5.71 -3.52
N GLY A 227 -7.18 -5.90 -3.85
CA GLY A 227 -6.60 -7.17 -4.22
C GLY A 227 -6.49 -8.14 -3.05
N LEU A 228 -6.68 -7.67 -1.81
CA LEU A 228 -6.57 -8.49 -0.61
C LEU A 228 -7.90 -9.13 -0.22
N TYR A 229 -7.77 -10.26 0.47
CA TYR A 229 -8.88 -10.83 1.24
C TYR A 229 -9.08 -10.05 2.54
N ASP A 230 -10.34 -9.82 2.89
CA ASP A 230 -10.71 -9.23 4.17
C ASP A 230 -11.77 -10.10 4.88
N MET A 231 -11.89 -9.94 6.19
CA MET A 231 -12.89 -10.63 7.00
C MET A 231 -14.14 -9.78 7.15
N TYR A 232 -15.28 -10.33 6.72
CA TYR A 232 -16.59 -9.69 6.81
C TYR A 232 -17.44 -10.39 7.87
N THR A 233 -17.91 -9.63 8.86
CA THR A 233 -18.60 -10.17 10.04
C THR A 233 -20.03 -9.64 10.25
N PHE A 234 -20.56 -8.79 9.36
CA PHE A 234 -21.82 -8.10 9.61
C PHE A 234 -22.77 -8.10 8.41
N GLU A 235 -24.05 -8.23 8.74
CA GLU A 235 -25.18 -7.91 7.87
C GLU A 235 -25.34 -6.38 7.79
N ASN A 236 -25.39 -5.86 6.57
CA ASN A 236 -25.82 -4.49 6.28
C ASN A 236 -26.61 -4.55 4.97
N GLU A 237 -27.67 -3.77 4.82
CA GLU A 237 -28.46 -3.68 3.58
C GLU A 237 -27.59 -3.30 2.37
N SER A 238 -26.45 -2.66 2.62
CA SER A 238 -25.44 -2.33 1.62
C SER A 238 -24.46 -3.46 1.29
N MET A 239 -24.63 -4.68 1.82
CA MET A 239 -23.78 -5.83 1.51
C MET A 239 -24.49 -6.86 0.62
N LEU A 240 -23.84 -7.17 -0.48
CA LEU A 240 -24.26 -8.13 -1.49
C LEU A 240 -23.19 -9.21 -1.67
N MET A 241 -23.53 -10.30 -2.33
CA MET A 241 -22.58 -11.33 -2.74
C MET A 241 -22.91 -11.82 -4.14
N ILE A 242 -21.89 -12.25 -4.88
CA ILE A 242 -22.04 -13.01 -6.12
C ILE A 242 -22.19 -14.48 -5.75
N ASN A 243 -23.36 -15.07 -6.00
CA ASN A 243 -23.59 -16.49 -5.73
C ASN A 243 -22.98 -17.39 -6.83
N ARG A 244 -23.10 -18.72 -6.70
CA ARG A 244 -22.57 -19.66 -7.70
C ARG A 244 -23.24 -19.58 -9.07
N ASP A 245 -24.47 -19.07 -9.14
CA ASP A 245 -25.18 -18.81 -10.39
C ASP A 245 -24.77 -17.46 -11.02
N ASN A 246 -23.77 -16.79 -10.45
CA ASN A 246 -23.25 -15.49 -10.85
C ASN A 246 -24.27 -14.35 -10.72
N ARG A 247 -25.14 -14.43 -9.71
CA ARG A 247 -26.14 -13.40 -9.42
C ARG A 247 -25.80 -12.64 -8.16
N LEU A 248 -26.12 -11.35 -8.15
CA LEU A 248 -26.04 -10.48 -6.98
C LEU A 248 -27.23 -10.75 -6.07
N VAL A 249 -26.93 -11.27 -4.89
CA VAL A 249 -27.92 -11.53 -3.84
C VAL A 249 -27.52 -10.81 -2.55
N LYS A 250 -28.49 -10.55 -1.68
CA LYS A 250 -28.21 -9.99 -0.36
C LYS A 250 -27.34 -10.95 0.45
N PHE A 251 -26.31 -10.41 1.09
CA PHE A 251 -25.43 -11.21 1.94
C PHE A 251 -26.04 -11.37 3.33
N TRP A 252 -26.32 -12.62 3.71
CA TRP A 252 -26.87 -12.97 5.02
C TRP A 252 -25.84 -13.74 5.83
N LEU A 253 -25.33 -13.16 6.92
CA LEU A 253 -24.33 -13.82 7.75
C LEU A 253 -24.55 -13.49 9.21
N GLN A 254 -24.99 -14.49 9.99
CA GLN A 254 -25.39 -14.26 11.38
C GLN A 254 -24.42 -14.79 12.44
N ARG A 255 -23.31 -15.48 12.10
CA ARG A 255 -22.49 -16.15 13.14
C ARG A 255 -20.98 -16.25 12.92
N GLU A 256 -20.47 -16.42 11.70
CA GLU A 256 -19.04 -16.67 11.46
C GLU A 256 -18.47 -15.67 10.47
N PRO A 257 -17.27 -15.12 10.68
CA PRO A 257 -16.61 -14.26 9.69
C PRO A 257 -16.43 -14.99 8.36
N VAL A 258 -16.67 -14.28 7.25
CA VAL A 258 -16.34 -14.77 5.91
C VAL A 258 -15.10 -14.06 5.42
N LEU A 259 -14.11 -14.85 5.01
CA LEU A 259 -12.97 -14.36 4.25
C LEU A 259 -13.40 -14.25 2.78
N ALA A 260 -13.37 -13.04 2.24
CA ALA A 260 -13.79 -12.76 0.86
C ALA A 260 -12.95 -11.65 0.24
N ASN A 261 -12.95 -11.60 -1.09
CA ASN A 261 -12.63 -10.35 -1.78
C ASN A 261 -13.91 -9.50 -1.88
N SER A 262 -13.74 -8.19 -2.01
CA SER A 262 -14.88 -7.29 -2.17
C SER A 262 -14.74 -6.29 -3.29
N ILE A 263 -15.89 -5.90 -3.80
CA ILE A 263 -16.07 -4.82 -4.75
C ILE A 263 -16.81 -3.70 -4.04
N GLN A 264 -16.24 -2.51 -4.02
CA GLN A 264 -16.93 -1.32 -3.60
C GLN A 264 -17.62 -0.72 -4.82
N LEU A 265 -18.93 -0.89 -4.90
CA LEU A 265 -19.79 -0.27 -5.90
C LEU A 265 -20.27 1.08 -5.38
N SER A 266 -20.13 2.15 -6.17
CA SER A 266 -20.58 3.49 -5.80
C SER A 266 -21.12 4.26 -6.99
N GLY A 267 -22.13 5.09 -6.75
CA GLY A 267 -22.70 5.96 -7.78
C GLY A 267 -21.92 7.26 -7.90
N LEU A 268 -21.75 7.75 -9.12
CA LEU A 268 -21.16 9.05 -9.41
C LEU A 268 -22.14 9.88 -10.25
N SER A 269 -22.21 11.18 -9.95
CA SER A 269 -22.89 12.17 -10.79
C SER A 269 -22.10 12.49 -12.06
N GLN A 270 -22.70 13.21 -13.01
CA GLN A 270 -22.03 13.66 -14.24
C GLN A 270 -20.74 14.47 -14.00
N GLN A 271 -20.60 15.07 -12.82
CA GLN A 271 -19.43 15.85 -12.41
C GLN A 271 -18.35 14.98 -11.71
N GLY A 272 -18.54 13.66 -11.68
CA GLY A 272 -17.63 12.71 -11.01
C GLY A 272 -17.72 12.72 -9.48
N ARG A 273 -18.75 13.35 -8.90
CA ARG A 273 -18.96 13.38 -7.44
C ARG A 273 -19.79 12.18 -7.00
N THR A 274 -19.42 11.54 -5.90
CA THR A 274 -20.20 10.43 -5.33
C THR A 274 -21.62 10.87 -4.97
N THR A 275 -22.60 10.01 -5.27
CA THR A 275 -24.00 10.19 -4.87
C THR A 275 -24.23 9.86 -3.39
N GLY A 276 -23.24 9.23 -2.72
CA GLY A 276 -23.34 8.76 -1.34
C GLY A 276 -23.83 7.31 -1.22
N GLU A 277 -24.43 6.77 -2.27
CA GLU A 277 -24.81 5.35 -2.33
C GLU A 277 -23.57 4.48 -2.54
N LYS A 278 -23.37 3.52 -1.63
CA LYS A 278 -22.20 2.64 -1.64
C LYS A 278 -22.59 1.24 -1.19
N TYR A 279 -22.23 0.25 -2.00
CA TYR A 279 -22.46 -1.17 -1.72
C TYR A 279 -21.13 -1.92 -1.70
N THR A 280 -21.05 -2.92 -0.83
CA THR A 280 -19.94 -3.89 -0.80
C THR A 280 -20.44 -5.21 -1.35
N ILE A 281 -19.85 -5.67 -2.46
CA ILE A 281 -20.21 -6.92 -3.12
C ILE A 281 -19.10 -7.94 -2.85
N LEU A 282 -19.42 -9.04 -2.19
CA LEU A 282 -18.47 -10.09 -1.87
C LEU A 282 -18.35 -11.10 -3.02
N TYR A 283 -17.12 -11.51 -3.32
CA TYR A 283 -16.81 -12.54 -4.31
C TYR A 283 -15.62 -13.38 -3.84
N ASN A 284 -15.41 -14.54 -4.47
CA ASN A 284 -14.29 -15.44 -4.20
C ASN A 284 -14.09 -15.70 -2.68
N TYR A 285 -15.12 -16.24 -2.02
CA TYR A 285 -15.19 -16.35 -0.57
C TYR A 285 -15.05 -17.79 -0.07
N SER A 286 -14.51 -17.94 1.14
CA SER A 286 -14.41 -19.24 1.82
C SER A 286 -15.67 -19.51 2.66
N ILE A 287 -16.76 -19.96 2.03
CA ILE A 287 -17.98 -20.37 2.76
C ILE A 287 -18.17 -21.89 2.66
N HIS A 288 -18.48 -22.53 3.79
CA HIS A 288 -19.01 -23.88 3.90
C HIS A 288 -20.48 -23.82 4.39
N GLN A 289 -21.42 -23.31 3.61
CA GLN A 289 -22.85 -23.37 3.95
C GLN A 289 -23.76 -23.55 2.71
N ARG A 290 -24.90 -24.21 2.96
CA ARG A 290 -25.97 -24.56 2.01
C ARG A 290 -26.63 -23.31 1.43
N GLU A 291 -26.66 -23.24 0.11
CA GLU A 291 -27.23 -22.14 -0.69
C GLU A 291 -28.78 -22.17 -0.77
N ASP A 292 -29.41 -23.18 -0.16
CA ASP A 292 -30.84 -23.50 -0.24
C ASP A 292 -31.79 -22.46 0.41
N LEU A 293 -31.30 -21.29 0.82
CA LEU A 293 -32.10 -20.24 1.49
C LEU A 293 -32.29 -18.97 0.64
N THR A 294 -31.88 -18.99 -0.63
CA THR A 294 -32.10 -17.88 -1.57
C THR A 294 -33.44 -17.95 -2.34
N ASP A 295 -34.23 -19.01 -2.15
CA ASP A 295 -35.56 -19.20 -2.74
C ASP A 295 -36.72 -18.88 -1.77
N LEU A 296 -36.71 -17.69 -1.13
CA LEU A 296 -37.85 -17.17 -0.36
C LEU A 296 -38.20 -15.73 -0.76
#